data_AF-A0A9N8DUQ4-F1
#
_entry.id   AF-A0A9N8DUQ4-F1
#
_cell.length_a   1.000
_cell.length_b   1.000
_cell.length_c   1.000
_cell.angle_alpha   90.00
_cell.angle_beta   90.00
_cell.angle_gamma   90.00
#
_symmetry.space_group_name_H-M   'P 1'
#
loop_
_entity.id
_entity.type
_entity.pdbx_description
1 polymer ?
#
loop_
_entity_poly.entity_id
_entity_poly.type
_entity_poly.pdbx_seq_one_letter_code
_entity_poly.pdbx_strand_id
1 'polypeptide(L)'
;MTGNFFGETWDRIKSFTVPKPERNAQILCGICNCFFFGIGTIVAGIIENNLPDVAIGVLQLCVPFVGWVWSVIWGILMILDK
;
A
#
# COMPACT_ATOMS: atom_id res chain seq x y z
N MET A 1 6.47 21.46 -5.62
CA MET A 1 6.49 21.29 -4.15
C MET A 1 7.17 19.96 -3.89
N THR A 2 8.46 19.94 -3.60
CA THR A 2 9.16 18.73 -3.15
C THR A 2 8.73 18.45 -1.72
N GLY A 3 7.61 17.74 -1.56
CA GLY A 3 7.36 17.06 -0.30
C GLY A 3 8.54 16.11 -0.10
N ASN A 4 9.23 16.21 1.03
CA ASN A 4 10.25 15.22 1.33
C ASN A 4 9.58 13.85 1.29
N PHE A 5 10.18 12.86 0.63
CA PHE A 5 9.67 11.49 0.46
C PHE A 5 9.01 10.93 1.73
N PHE A 6 9.64 11.16 2.89
CA PHE A 6 9.11 10.75 4.20
C PHE A 6 7.79 11.44 4.58
N GLY A 7 7.65 12.74 4.27
CA GLY A 7 6.42 13.49 4.49
C GLY A 7 5.29 12.98 3.62
N GLU A 8 5.55 12.74 2.33
CA GLU A 8 4.54 12.18 1.41
C GLU A 8 4.09 10.77 1.84
N THR A 9 5.06 9.94 2.25
CA THR A 9 4.77 8.60 2.80
C THR A 9 3.89 8.72 4.03
N TRP A 10 4.24 9.59 4.98
CA TRP A 10 3.50 9.81 6.22
C TRP A 10 2.10 10.38 6.00
N ASP A 11 1.92 11.24 5.01
CA ASP A 11 0.62 11.80 4.67
C ASP A 11 -0.29 10.72 4.07
N ARG A 12 0.21 9.88 3.15
CA ARG A 12 -0.54 8.75 2.59
C ARG A 12 -0.97 7.74 3.65
N ILE A 13 -0.09 7.47 4.61
CA ILE A 13 -0.39 6.63 5.79
C ILE A 13 -1.59 7.21 6.55
N LYS A 14 -1.57 8.51 6.87
CA LYS A 14 -2.63 9.19 7.64
C LYS A 14 -3.94 9.34 6.87
N SER A 15 -3.87 9.59 5.57
CA SER A 15 -5.03 9.76 4.72
C SER A 15 -5.61 8.43 4.21
N PHE A 16 -5.03 7.29 4.59
CA PHE A 16 -5.38 5.97 4.07
C PHE A 16 -5.42 5.93 2.53
N THR A 17 -4.50 6.67 1.90
CA THR A 17 -4.40 6.73 0.44
C THR A 17 -3.66 5.51 -0.06
N VAL A 18 -4.41 4.57 -0.62
CA VAL A 18 -3.88 3.35 -1.21
C VAL A 18 -3.52 3.52 -2.70
N PRO A 19 -2.58 2.74 -3.23
CA PRO A 19 -2.34 2.58 -4.67
C PRO A 19 -3.63 2.27 -5.45
N LYS A 20 -3.77 2.88 -6.63
CA LYS A 20 -4.94 2.71 -7.52
C LYS A 20 -4.54 2.35 -8.96
N PRO A 21 -3.82 1.22 -9.19
CA PRO A 21 -3.57 0.72 -10.53
C PRO A 21 -4.89 0.31 -11.21
N GLU A 22 -4.82 -0.20 -12.44
CA GLU A 22 -6.00 -0.72 -13.16
C GLU A 22 -6.82 -1.67 -12.26
N ARG A 23 -8.15 -1.56 -12.30
CA ARG A 23 -9.09 -2.22 -11.38
C ARG A 23 -8.77 -3.69 -11.08
N ASN A 24 -8.44 -4.46 -12.12
CA ASN A 24 -8.11 -5.88 -11.97
C ASN A 24 -6.81 -6.09 -11.19
N ALA A 25 -5.79 -5.29 -11.48
CA ALA A 25 -4.52 -5.29 -10.76
C ALA A 25 -4.70 -4.78 -9.32
N GLN A 26 -5.54 -3.77 -9.09
CA GLN A 26 -5.83 -3.23 -7.76
C GLN A 26 -6.47 -4.28 -6.85
N ILE A 27 -7.48 -5.00 -7.35
CA ILE A 27 -8.13 -6.09 -6.62
C ILE A 27 -7.12 -7.20 -6.32
N LEU A 28 -6.34 -7.63 -7.31
CA LEU A 28 -5.35 -8.69 -7.13
C LEU A 28 -4.28 -8.30 -6.11
N CYS A 29 -3.76 -7.07 -6.21
CA CYS A 29 -2.80 -6.53 -5.24
C CYS A 29 -3.42 -6.43 -3.84
N GLY A 30 -4.68 -6.00 -3.72
CA GLY A 30 -5.39 -5.94 -2.44
C GLY A 30 -5.53 -7.32 -1.78
N ILE A 31 -5.93 -8.34 -2.55
CA ILE A 31 -6.00 -9.73 -2.07
C ILE A 31 -4.60 -10.20 -1.65
N CYS A 32 -3.58 -10.02 -2.50
CA CYS A 32 -2.20 -10.37 -2.16
C CYS A 32 -1.71 -9.67 -0.90
N ASN A 33 -2.10 -8.40 -0.69
CA ASN A 33 -1.67 -7.64 0.48
C ASN A 33 -2.20 -8.22 1.78
N CYS A 34 -3.44 -8.72 1.79
CA CYS A 34 -4.06 -9.35 2.96
C CYS A 34 -3.33 -10.64 3.40
N PHE A 35 -2.79 -11.41 2.46
CA PHE A 35 -2.10 -12.69 2.75
C PHE A 35 -0.58 -12.54 2.92
N PHE A 36 0.03 -11.59 2.22
CA PHE A 36 1.49 -11.46 2.11
C PHE A 36 2.03 -10.15 2.71
N PHE A 37 1.39 -9.62 3.75
CA PHE A 37 1.97 -8.64 4.69
C PHE A 37 2.71 -7.45 4.03
N GLY A 38 2.15 -6.85 2.98
CA GLY A 38 2.74 -5.67 2.32
C GLY A 38 3.21 -5.89 0.89
N ILE A 39 3.34 -7.15 0.43
CA ILE A 39 3.73 -7.45 -0.96
C ILE A 39 2.74 -6.85 -1.97
N GLY A 40 1.44 -6.87 -1.67
CA GLY A 40 0.43 -6.28 -2.55
C GLY A 40 0.61 -4.77 -2.72
N THR A 41 0.90 -4.06 -1.62
CA THR A 41 1.20 -2.61 -1.65
C THR A 41 2.49 -2.31 -2.42
N ILE A 42 3.53 -3.16 -2.27
CA ILE A 42 4.79 -3.02 -3.03
C ILE A 42 4.52 -3.13 -4.53
N VAL A 43 3.85 -4.19 -4.96
CA VAL A 43 3.57 -4.44 -6.38
C VAL A 43 2.71 -3.32 -6.96
N ALA A 44 1.65 -2.91 -6.24
CA ALA A 44 0.78 -1.83 -6.69
C ALA A 44 1.53 -0.48 -6.78
N GLY A 45 2.43 -0.19 -5.82
CA GLY A 45 3.30 0.99 -5.87
C GLY A 45 4.28 0.96 -7.03
N ILE A 46 4.81 -0.21 -7.40
CA ILE A 46 5.68 -0.36 -8.59
C ILE A 46 4.89 -0.11 -9.88
N ILE A 47 3.67 -0.66 -9.99
CA ILE A 47 2.80 -0.45 -11.17
C ILE A 47 2.51 1.05 -11.36
N GLU A 48 2.21 1.75 -10.27
CA GLU A 48 1.91 3.19 -10.26
C GLU A 48 3.15 4.08 -10.26
N ASN A 49 4.37 3.51 -10.30
CA ASN A 49 5.65 4.23 -10.14
C ASN A 49 5.68 5.16 -8.91
N ASN A 50 5.03 4.75 -7.81
CA ASN A 50 4.89 5.51 -6.58
C ASN A 50 5.80 4.95 -5.48
N LEU A 51 6.99 5.53 -5.33
CA LEU A 51 7.98 5.11 -4.33
C LEU A 51 7.47 5.15 -2.87
N PRO A 52 6.70 6.19 -2.43
CA PRO A 52 6.08 6.17 -1.10
C PRO A 52 5.25 4.92 -0.83
N ASP A 53 4.43 4.46 -1.78
CA ASP A 53 3.62 3.26 -1.61
C ASP A 53 4.47 1.98 -1.49
N VAL A 54 5.54 1.89 -2.29
CA VAL A 54 6.52 0.81 -2.18
C VAL A 54 7.12 0.79 -0.77
N ALA A 55 7.48 1.96 -0.25
CA ALA A 55 8.04 2.08 1.10
C ALA A 55 7.05 1.68 2.20
N ILE A 56 5.76 2.00 2.03
CA ILE A 56 4.70 1.57 2.96
C ILE A 56 4.59 0.05 2.95
N GLY A 57 4.61 -0.58 1.77
CA GLY A 57 4.59 -2.03 1.67
C GLY A 57 5.83 -2.70 2.29
N VAL A 58 7.02 -2.11 2.16
CA VAL A 58 8.22 -2.57 2.86
C VAL A 58 8.09 -2.40 4.38
N LEU A 59 7.53 -1.28 4.85
CA LEU A 59 7.30 -1.04 6.28
C LEU A 59 6.30 -2.06 6.86
N GLN A 60 5.27 -2.42 6.09
CA GLN A 60 4.30 -3.46 6.45
C GLN A 60 4.98 -4.84 6.64
N LEU A 61 5.97 -5.18 5.80
CA LEU A 61 6.77 -6.41 5.96
C LEU A 61 7.69 -6.37 7.18
N CYS A 62 8.29 -5.22 7.47
CA CYS A 62 9.25 -5.07 8.56
C CYS A 62 8.61 -5.14 9.96
N VAL A 63 7.30 -4.87 10.08
CA VAL A 63 6.58 -4.86 11.36
C VAL A 63 5.56 -6.00 11.39
N PRO A 64 5.91 -7.21 11.85
CA PRO A 64 5.13 -8.42 11.56
C PRO A 64 3.68 -8.41 12.05
N PHE A 65 3.40 -8.02 13.31
CA PHE A 65 2.03 -8.02 13.83
C PHE A 65 1.23 -6.77 13.44
N VAL A 66 1.80 -5.58 13.58
CA VAL A 66 1.12 -4.30 13.27
C VAL A 66 1.02 -4.10 11.76
N GLY A 67 2.10 -4.40 11.03
CA GLY A 67 2.17 -4.33 9.58
C GLY A 67 1.24 -5.34 8.90
N TRP A 68 0.96 -6.49 9.51
CA TRP A 68 -0.10 -7.38 9.02
C TRP A 68 -1.49 -6.75 9.07
N VAL A 69 -1.91 -6.28 10.25
CA VAL A 69 -3.24 -5.67 10.44
C VAL A 69 -3.39 -4.49 9.51
N TRP A 70 -2.34 -3.68 9.39
CA TRP A 70 -2.26 -2.61 8.42
C TRP A 70 -2.43 -3.13 6.98
N SER A 71 -1.66 -4.15 6.58
CA SER A 71 -1.75 -4.73 5.24
C SER A 71 -3.15 -5.23 4.89
N VAL A 72 -3.85 -5.83 5.86
CA VAL A 72 -5.24 -6.28 5.70
C VAL A 72 -6.17 -5.09 5.49
N ILE A 73 -6.07 -4.04 6.32
CA ILE A 73 -6.89 -2.83 6.16
C ILE A 73 -6.67 -2.20 4.78
N TRP A 74 -5.40 -2.03 4.39
CA TRP A 74 -5.04 -1.45 3.10
C TRP A 74 -5.46 -2.34 1.91
N GLY A 75 -5.37 -3.66 2.06
CA GLY A 75 -5.85 -4.61 1.04
C GLY A 75 -7.37 -4.53 0.85
N ILE A 76 -8.14 -4.42 1.94
CA ILE A 76 -9.59 -4.20 1.87
C ILE A 76 -9.90 -2.85 1.21
N LEU A 77 -9.17 -1.79 1.56
CA LEU A 77 -9.35 -0.47 0.93
C LEU A 77 -9.07 -0.53 -0.57
N MET A 78 -8.01 -1.21 -1.02
CA MET A 78 -7.75 -1.41 -2.46
C MET A 78 -8.90 -2.13 -3.18
N ILE A 79 -9.57 -3.08 -2.53
CA ILE A 79 -10.69 -3.82 -3.14
C ILE A 79 -11.96 -2.97 -3.23
N LEU A 80 -12.24 -2.17 -2.20
CA LEU A 80 -13.47 -1.39 -2.07
C LEU A 80 -13.41 -0.04 -2.81
N ASP A 81 -12.23 0.57 -2.86
CA ASP A 81 -11.99 1.83 -3.54
C ASP A 81 -12.28 1.66 -5.04
N LYS A 82 -13.16 2.51 -5.60
CA LYS A 82 -13.69 2.41 -6.97
C LYS A 82 -12.96 3.30 -7.95
#